data_AF-W2TGG4-F1
#
_entry.id   AF-W2TGG4-F1
#
_cell.length_a   1.000
_cell.length_b   1.000
_cell.length_c   1.000
_cell.angle_alpha   90.00
_cell.angle_beta   90.00
_cell.angle_gamma   90.00
#
_symmetry.space_group_name_H-M   'P 1'
#
loop_
_entity.id
_entity.type
_entity.pdbx_description
1 polymer ?
#
loop_
_entity_poly.entity_id
_entity_poly.type
_entity_poly.pdbx_seq_one_letter_code
_entity_poly.pdbx_strand_id
1 'polypeptide(L)' 'MDSRKSERKVGRLILLWQAPLSLCRRCDSSDYDFEYTECSADGSRWRVAIPHQIGACEGLPEPTRGLNCCRF' A
#
# COMPACT_ATOMS: atom_id res chain seq x y z
N MET A 1 4.59 19.34 45.55
CA MET A 1 5.75 19.76 44.73
C MET A 1 5.43 19.43 43.28
N ASP A 2 4.86 20.37 42.55
CA ASP A 2 4.65 20.26 41.11
C ASP A 2 4.95 21.63 40.52
N SER A 3 5.93 21.70 39.62
CA SER A 3 6.00 22.72 38.59
C SER A 3 7.21 22.50 37.68
N ARG A 4 6.88 22.22 36.42
CA ARG A 4 7.33 22.95 35.23
C ARG A 4 8.83 22.98 34.89
N LYS A 5 9.07 22.44 33.69
CA LYS A 5 9.81 23.05 32.57
C LYS A 5 11.32 23.23 32.75
N SER A 6 12.09 22.41 32.04
CA SER A 6 13.43 22.82 31.59
C SER A 6 13.62 22.44 30.13
N GLU A 7 13.33 23.43 29.30
CA GLU A 7 13.76 23.56 27.91
C GLU A 7 15.29 23.52 27.87
N ARG A 8 15.87 22.42 27.39
CA ARG A 8 17.31 22.38 27.10
C ARG A 8 17.53 23.06 25.75
N LYS A 9 17.97 24.32 25.80
CA LYS A 9 18.54 25.06 24.67
C LYS A 9 19.78 24.34 24.15
N VAL A 10 19.62 23.43 23.19
CA VAL A 10 20.74 22.86 22.43
C VAL A 10 20.90 23.69 21.16
N GLY A 11 21.65 24.78 21.27
CA GLY A 11 22.07 25.59 20.14
C GLY A 11 23.28 24.98 19.43
N ARG A 12 23.19 24.93 18.10
CA ARG A 12 24.19 24.57 17.07
C ARG A 12 24.38 23.09 16.71
N LEU A 13 23.72 22.76 15.60
CA LEU A 13 24.19 21.90 14.51
C LEU A 13 24.10 20.37 14.71
N ILE A 14 22.92 19.81 14.46
CA ILE A 14 22.63 18.71 13.52
C ILE A 14 21.10 18.66 13.39
N LEU A 15 20.60 19.06 12.22
CA LEU A 15 19.24 18.77 11.78
C LEU A 15 19.13 17.26 11.58
N LEU A 16 18.31 16.55 12.36
CA LEU A 16 17.59 15.36 11.88
C LEU A 16 16.24 15.26 12.62
N TRP A 17 15.34 16.10 12.11
CA TRP A 17 13.90 15.93 12.01
C TRP A 17 13.46 14.46 12.12
N GLN A 18 12.92 14.05 13.26
CA GLN A 18 12.24 12.77 13.37
C GLN A 18 10.89 12.91 12.66
N ALA A 19 10.91 12.85 11.32
CA ALA A 19 9.70 12.58 10.57
C ALA A 19 9.22 11.19 11.01
N PRO A 20 7.92 11.00 11.30
CA PRO A 20 7.39 9.65 11.37
C PRO A 20 7.68 9.04 10.01
N LEU A 21 8.55 8.04 9.97
CA LEU A 21 8.69 7.19 8.80
C LEU A 21 7.31 6.57 8.64
N SER A 22 6.53 7.06 7.68
CA SER A 22 5.37 6.36 7.14
C SER A 22 5.92 5.03 6.66
N LEU A 23 5.90 4.04 7.55
CA LEU A 23 6.36 2.69 7.30
C LEU A 23 5.39 2.12 6.30
N CYS A 24 5.67 2.33 5.01
CA CYS A 24 4.78 1.86 3.99
C CYS A 24 4.80 0.34 4.02
N ARG A 25 3.75 -0.23 4.61
CA ARG A 25 3.60 -1.66 4.81
C ARG A 25 3.40 -2.28 3.43
N ARG A 26 4.17 -3.32 3.11
CA ARG A 26 3.92 -4.11 1.89
C ARG A 26 2.63 -4.90 2.06
N CYS A 27 1.84 -4.99 0.99
CA CYS A 27 0.63 -5.79 0.99
C CYS A 27 0.96 -7.29 1.18
N ASP A 28 0.30 -7.93 2.14
CA ASP A 28 0.29 -9.38 2.28
C ASP A 28 -0.92 -9.97 1.53
N SER A 29 -0.91 -11.28 1.31
CA SER A 29 -2.04 -12.05 0.76
C SER A 29 -3.37 -11.86 1.50
N SER A 30 -3.34 -11.39 2.75
CA SER A 30 -4.54 -11.07 3.54
C SER A 30 -5.12 -9.67 3.28
N ASP A 31 -4.39 -8.76 2.63
CA ASP A 31 -4.79 -7.35 2.48
C ASP A 31 -5.56 -7.06 1.16
N TYR A 32 -5.59 -8.04 0.25
CA TYR A 32 -6.22 -7.90 -1.06
C TYR A 32 -6.80 -9.23 -1.54
N ASP A 33 -7.83 -9.14 -2.38
CA ASP A 33 -8.39 -10.28 -3.09
C ASP A 33 -8.08 -10.18 -4.59
N PHE A 34 -8.13 -11.32 -5.28
CA PHE A 34 -8.02 -11.34 -6.74
C PHE A 34 -9.39 -11.32 -7.38
N GLU A 35 -9.61 -10.34 -8.25
CA GLU A 35 -10.77 -10.28 -9.11
C GLU A 35 -10.35 -10.39 -10.57
N TYR A 36 -11.32 -10.71 -11.42
CA TYR A 36 -11.10 -10.79 -12.84
C TYR A 36 -11.94 -9.73 -13.58
N THR A 37 -11.31 -8.97 -14.47
CA THR A 37 -11.98 -7.94 -15.29
C THR A 37 -13.03 -8.54 -16.20
N GLU A 38 -13.87 -7.75 -16.86
CA GLU A 38 -14.72 -8.28 -17.93
C GLU A 38 -13.88 -8.88 -19.08
N CYS A 39 -14.52 -9.76 -19.84
CA CYS A 39 -13.91 -10.34 -21.03
C CYS A 39 -13.74 -9.25 -22.09
N SER A 40 -12.49 -9.03 -22.49
CA SER A 40 -12.17 -8.18 -23.62
C SER A 40 -12.65 -8.84 -24.93
N ALA A 41 -12.78 -8.05 -26.00
CA ALA A 41 -13.34 -8.51 -27.28
C ALA A 41 -12.56 -9.67 -27.93
N ASP A 42 -11.28 -9.79 -27.59
CA ASP A 42 -10.38 -10.88 -27.98
C ASP A 42 -10.54 -12.16 -27.12
N GLY A 43 -11.51 -12.19 -26.19
CA GLY A 43 -11.75 -13.31 -25.29
C GLY A 43 -10.76 -13.40 -24.13
N SER A 44 -9.87 -12.42 -23.98
CA SER A 44 -8.95 -12.32 -22.85
C SER A 44 -9.65 -11.77 -21.61
N ARG A 45 -9.19 -12.22 -20.44
CA ARG A 45 -9.56 -11.66 -19.15
C ARG A 45 -8.29 -11.25 -18.41
N TRP A 46 -8.36 -10.29 -17.50
CA TRP A 46 -7.24 -9.93 -16.63
C TRP A 46 -7.56 -10.30 -15.20
N ARG A 47 -6.57 -10.78 -14.46
CA ARG A 47 -6.62 -10.97 -13.00
C ARG A 47 -5.95 -9.77 -12.36
N VAL A 48 -6.69 -9.04 -11.54
CA VAL A 48 -6.27 -7.82 -10.84
C VAL A 48 -6.34 -8.05 -9.33
N ALA A 49 -5.42 -7.46 -8.58
CA ALA A 49 -5.48 -7.45 -7.12
C ALA A 49 -6.27 -6.24 -6.63
N ILE A 50 -7.31 -6.48 -5.83
CA ILE A 50 -8.21 -5.47 -5.29
C ILE A 50 -7.95 -5.36 -3.77
N PRO A 51 -7.39 -4.24 -3.29
CA PRO A 51 -7.15 -4.05 -1.86
C PRO A 51 -8.46 -3.84 -1.10
N HIS A 52 -8.55 -4.38 0.11
CA HIS A 52 -9.72 -4.13 0.98
C HIS A 52 -9.79 -2.67 1.43
N GLN A 53 -8.64 -2.03 1.58
CA GLN A 53 -8.52 -0.64 2.00
C GLN A 53 -7.51 0.10 1.12
N ILE A 54 -7.97 1.17 0.47
CA ILE A 54 -7.14 2.01 -0.40
C ILE A 54 -6.08 2.73 0.44
N GLY A 55 -4.80 2.56 0.10
CA GLY A 55 -3.68 3.20 0.78
C GLY A 55 -3.26 2.55 2.11
N ALA A 56 -3.82 1.38 2.47
CA ALA A 56 -3.40 0.64 3.66
C ALA A 56 -2.05 -0.07 3.49
N CYS A 57 -1.69 -0.41 2.25
CA CYS A 57 -0.43 -1.05 1.90
C CYS A 57 0.00 -0.71 0.46
N GLU A 58 1.29 -0.85 0.19
CA GLU A 58 1.89 -0.65 -1.13
C GLU A 58 2.48 -1.95 -1.70
N GLY A 59 2.70 -1.98 -3.02
CA GLY A 59 3.28 -3.14 -3.70
C GLY A 59 2.28 -4.26 -4.00
N LEU A 60 1.06 -3.90 -4.40
CA LEU A 60 0.11 -4.87 -4.95
C LEU A 60 0.70 -5.57 -6.17
N PRO A 61 0.39 -6.86 -6.39
CA PRO A 61 0.89 -7.57 -7.55
C PRO A 61 0.28 -7.02 -8.85
N GLU A 62 1.10 -6.99 -9.90
CA GLU A 62 0.71 -6.47 -11.20
C GLU A 62 -0.45 -7.29 -11.84
N PRO A 63 -1.36 -6.63 -12.57
CA PRO A 63 -2.38 -7.30 -13.36
C PRO A 63 -1.78 -8.32 -14.31
N THR A 64 -2.28 -9.55 -14.27
CA THR A 64 -1.80 -10.64 -15.14
C THR A 64 -2.92 -11.13 -16.04
N ARG A 65 -2.59 -11.50 -17.29
CA ARG A 65 -3.59 -12.05 -18.22
C ARG A 65 -4.13 -13.37 -17.67
N GLY A 66 -5.41 -13.40 -17.36
CA GLY A 66 -6.15 -14.58 -16.93
C GLY A 66 -6.50 -15.47 -18.12
N LEU A 67 -6.67 -16.76 -17.86
CA LEU A 67 -7.01 -17.75 -18.88
C LEU A 67 -8.40 -17.45 -19.48
N ASN A 68 -8.51 -17.73 -20.79
CA ASN A 68 -9.55 -17.29 -21.70
C ASN A 68 -10.97 -17.40 -21.15
N CYS A 69 -11.80 -16.42 -21.50
CA CYS A 69 -13.25 -16.56 -21.42
C CYS A 69 -13.68 -17.61 -22.45
N CYS A 70 -13.75 -18.88 -22.06
CA CYS A 70 -14.32 -19.92 -22.89
C CYS A 70 -15.80 -19.58 -23.14
N ARG A 71 -16.09 -18.95 -24.29
CA ARG A 71 -17.42 -19.03 -24.89
C ARG A 71 -17.61 -20.48 -25.33
N PHE A 72 -18.40 -21.24 -24.57
CA PHE A 72 -19.01 -22.46 -25.06
C PHE A 72 -20.12 -22.10 -26.05
#